data_AF-A0A4U2BAS7-F1
#
_entry.id   AF-A0A4U2BAS7-F1
#
_cell.length_a   1.000
_cell.length_b   1.000
_cell.length_c   1.000
_cell.angle_alpha   90.00
_cell.angle_beta   90.00
_cell.angle_gamma   90.00
#
_symmetry.space_group_name_H-M   'P 1'
#
loop_
_entity.id
_entity.type
_entity.pdbx_description
1 polymer ?
#
loop_
_entity_poly.entity_id
_entity_poly.type
_entity_poly.pdbx_seq_one_letter_code
_entity_poly.pdbx_strand_id
1 'polypeptide(L)'
;MAIKVPTDLEILQTIYDKYYEEFCKYDEEESIRNAKIYVPIDCQMIAKELGVNGDIIFGRLYYHLANKFKYTNHGKTTNGKEVTVRLFEFDVDGDHKCINFPFMASVLADLRVEDSRFRWTLYASITALVISCISLAITGYELVI
;
A
#
# COMPACT_ATOMS: atom_id res chain seq x y z
N MET A 1 -17.63 3.37 -19.54
CA MET A 1 -16.26 3.12 -19.07
C MET A 1 -16.38 2.72 -17.60
N ALA A 2 -15.98 1.51 -17.22
CA ALA A 2 -16.07 1.09 -15.82
C ALA A 2 -15.04 1.87 -14.99
N ILE A 3 -15.47 2.51 -13.90
CA ILE A 3 -14.54 3.20 -12.99
C ILE A 3 -13.72 2.10 -12.30
N LYS A 4 -12.41 2.05 -12.59
CA LYS A 4 -11.49 1.10 -11.97
C LYS A 4 -11.34 1.49 -10.50
N VAL A 5 -11.63 0.56 -9.61
CA VAL A 5 -11.36 0.75 -8.17
C VAL A 5 -9.85 0.62 -7.95
N PRO A 6 -9.18 1.62 -7.36
CA PRO A 6 -7.75 1.56 -7.14
C PRO A 6 -7.42 0.48 -6.11
N THR A 7 -6.29 -0.18 -6.34
CA THR A 7 -5.71 -1.16 -5.42
C THR A 7 -5.07 -0.47 -4.22
N ASP A 8 -4.86 -1.22 -3.13
CA ASP A 8 -4.12 -0.69 -1.97
C ASP A 8 -2.69 -0.28 -2.38
N LEU A 9 -2.07 -1.02 -3.31
CA LEU A 9 -0.76 -0.69 -3.89
C LEU A 9 -0.79 0.67 -4.58
N GLU A 10 -1.75 0.91 -5.49
CA GLU A 10 -1.88 2.20 -6.19
C GLU A 10 -2.13 3.38 -5.23
N ILE A 11 -2.98 3.18 -4.21
CA ILE A 11 -3.28 4.23 -3.21
C ILE A 11 -2.04 4.58 -2.40
N LEU A 12 -1.38 3.58 -1.79
CA LEU A 12 -0.22 3.81 -0.93
C LEU A 12 0.98 4.31 -1.75
N GLN A 13 1.14 3.83 -2.99
CA GLN A 13 2.13 4.32 -3.93
C GLN A 13 1.95 5.82 -4.20
N THR A 14 0.71 6.23 -4.51
CA THR A 14 0.39 7.64 -4.79
C THR A 14 0.66 8.51 -3.57
N ILE A 15 0.30 8.05 -2.37
CA ILE A 15 0.58 8.78 -1.13
C ILE A 15 2.10 8.91 -0.93
N TYR A 16 2.84 7.82 -1.06
CA TYR A 16 4.29 7.83 -0.92
C TYR A 16 4.93 8.85 -1.87
N ASP A 17 4.60 8.79 -3.16
CA ASP A 17 5.23 9.64 -4.17
C ASP A 17 4.89 11.13 -3.97
N LYS A 18 3.68 11.46 -3.51
CA LYS A 18 3.26 12.87 -3.31
C LYS A 18 3.81 13.47 -2.02
N TYR A 19 3.96 12.67 -0.96
CA TYR A 19 4.25 13.16 0.39
C TYR A 19 5.66 12.81 0.89
N TYR A 20 6.46 12.07 0.13
CA TYR A 20 7.83 11.70 0.54
C TYR A 20 8.71 12.92 0.81
N GLU A 21 8.72 13.91 -0.09
CA GLU A 21 9.52 15.12 0.09
C GLU A 21 9.05 15.93 1.31
N GLU A 22 7.75 16.01 1.54
CA GLU A 22 7.17 16.71 2.69
C GLU A 22 7.57 16.01 4.00
N PHE A 23 7.47 14.68 4.04
CA PHE A 23 7.93 13.87 5.15
C PHE A 23 9.41 14.10 5.46
N CYS A 24 10.28 14.13 4.44
CA CYS A 24 11.72 14.38 4.63
C CYS A 24 12.03 15.77 5.19
N LYS A 25 11.24 16.80 4.83
CA LYS A 25 11.43 18.17 5.36
C LYS A 25 11.13 18.26 6.86
N TYR A 26 10.28 17.38 7.39
CA TYR A 26 9.92 17.38 8.80
C TYR A 26 11.05 16.91 9.74
N ASP A 27 12.05 16.17 9.22
CA ASP A 27 13.21 15.65 9.97
C ASP A 27 14.26 16.73 10.32
N GLU A 28 14.21 17.92 9.71
CA GLU A 28 15.21 18.98 9.92
C GLU A 28 15.03 19.77 11.24
N GLU A 29 13.95 19.52 12.00
CA GLU A 29 13.69 20.13 13.31
C GLU A 29 13.75 19.09 14.45
N GLU A 30 14.89 19.03 15.14
CA GLU A 30 15.31 17.99 16.11
C GLU A 30 14.38 17.79 17.34
N SER A 31 13.45 18.72 17.64
CA SER A 31 12.69 18.74 18.90
C SER A 31 11.43 17.86 18.94
N ILE A 32 11.03 17.19 17.85
CA ILE A 32 9.68 16.60 17.69
C ILE A 32 9.73 15.12 17.24
N ARG A 33 10.69 14.32 17.72
CA ARG A 33 10.87 12.92 17.26
C ARG A 33 9.72 11.93 17.57
N ASN A 34 8.73 12.28 18.40
CA ASN A 34 7.69 11.32 18.83
C ASN A 34 6.32 11.47 18.14
N ALA A 35 5.99 12.63 17.55
CA ALA A 35 4.66 12.90 16.97
C ALA A 35 4.67 13.08 15.43
N LYS A 36 5.82 13.45 14.83
CA LYS A 36 5.95 13.78 13.39
C LYS A 36 5.92 12.60 12.40
N ILE A 37 5.76 11.35 12.86
CA ILE A 37 5.65 10.19 11.95
C ILE A 37 4.30 10.15 11.22
N TYR A 38 3.32 10.92 11.70
CA TYR A 38 2.02 11.08 11.09
C TYR A 38 2.03 12.27 10.14
N VAL A 39 1.73 12.01 8.87
CA VAL A 39 1.69 13.04 7.81
C VAL A 39 0.23 13.26 7.42
N PRO A 40 -0.29 14.50 7.50
CA PRO A 40 -1.65 14.81 7.03
C PRO A 40 -1.71 14.67 5.50
N ILE A 41 -2.76 14.00 5.00
CA ILE A 41 -2.92 13.73 3.57
C ILE A 41 -4.25 14.24 3.01
N ASP A 42 -4.22 14.71 1.77
CA ASP A 42 -5.37 15.18 1.03
C ASP A 42 -5.97 14.04 0.19
N CYS A 43 -7.01 13.41 0.76
CA CYS A 43 -7.75 12.34 0.09
C CYS A 43 -8.39 12.78 -1.25
N GLN A 44 -8.74 14.07 -1.42
CA GLN A 44 -9.31 14.57 -2.68
C GLN A 44 -8.23 14.71 -3.75
N MET A 45 -7.04 15.18 -3.37
CA MET A 45 -5.88 15.24 -4.27
C MET A 45 -5.49 13.84 -4.76
N ILE A 46 -5.38 12.87 -3.84
CA ILE A 46 -5.07 11.48 -4.17
C ILE A 46 -6.14 10.88 -5.08
N ALA A 47 -7.42 11.12 -4.79
CA ALA A 47 -8.53 10.62 -5.59
C ALA A 47 -8.54 11.19 -7.01
N LYS A 48 -8.17 12.47 -7.17
CA LYS A 48 -8.02 13.11 -8.47
C LYS A 48 -6.93 12.44 -9.31
N GLU A 49 -5.79 12.10 -8.71
CA GLU A 49 -4.71 11.38 -9.39
C GLU A 49 -5.16 9.98 -9.84
N LEU A 50 -5.97 9.30 -9.03
CA LEU A 50 -6.45 7.94 -9.29
C LEU A 50 -7.77 7.89 -10.09
N GLY A 51 -8.36 9.03 -10.44
CA GLY A 51 -9.61 9.11 -11.19
C GLY A 51 -10.83 8.57 -10.44
N VAL A 52 -10.86 8.70 -9.11
CA VAL A 52 -11.97 8.23 -8.25
C VAL A 52 -12.50 9.34 -7.33
N ASN A 53 -13.54 9.03 -6.56
CA ASN A 53 -14.10 9.94 -5.54
C ASN A 53 -13.23 9.94 -4.26
N GLY A 54 -13.00 11.11 -3.66
CA GLY A 54 -12.24 11.26 -2.41
C GLY A 54 -12.75 10.43 -1.23
N ASP A 55 -14.05 10.21 -1.14
CA ASP A 55 -14.65 9.39 -0.09
C ASP A 55 -14.29 7.91 -0.24
N ILE A 56 -14.00 7.45 -1.46
CA ILE A 56 -13.49 6.09 -1.70
C ILE A 56 -12.08 5.96 -1.12
N ILE A 57 -11.21 6.96 -1.34
CA ILE A 57 -9.85 6.96 -0.79
C ILE A 57 -9.90 7.02 0.74
N PHE A 58 -10.65 7.97 1.30
CA PHE A 58 -10.83 8.09 2.75
C PHE A 58 -11.42 6.79 3.33
N GLY A 59 -12.47 6.24 2.74
CA GLY A 59 -13.09 5.02 3.21
C GLY A 59 -12.15 3.81 3.18
N ARG A 60 -11.33 3.68 2.12
CA ARG A 60 -10.30 2.63 2.02
C ARG A 60 -9.23 2.79 3.09
N LEU A 61 -8.74 4.00 3.33
CA LEU A 61 -7.72 4.27 4.34
C LEU A 61 -8.27 4.06 5.76
N TYR A 62 -9.41 4.66 6.08
CA TYR A 62 -9.94 4.70 7.43
C TYR A 62 -10.66 3.41 7.85
N TYR A 63 -11.54 2.86 7.00
CA TYR A 63 -12.33 1.68 7.40
C TYR A 63 -11.62 0.36 7.13
N HIS A 64 -10.83 0.28 6.06
CA HIS A 64 -10.17 -0.97 5.67
C HIS A 64 -8.71 -1.01 6.13
N LEU A 65 -7.85 -0.13 5.59
CA LEU A 65 -6.41 -0.20 5.80
C LEU A 65 -6.00 0.10 7.25
N ALA A 66 -6.60 1.08 7.91
CA ALA A 66 -6.32 1.36 9.32
C ALA A 66 -6.69 0.21 10.26
N ASN A 67 -7.69 -0.60 9.88
CA ASN A 67 -8.09 -1.77 10.66
C ASN A 67 -7.26 -3.01 10.32
N LYS A 68 -6.92 -3.18 9.04
CA LYS A 68 -6.08 -4.27 8.52
C LYS A 68 -4.64 -4.15 9.01
N PHE A 69 -4.08 -2.94 8.97
CA PHE A 69 -2.72 -2.62 9.35
C PHE A 69 -2.71 -1.83 10.66
N LYS A 70 -2.84 -2.57 11.76
CA LYS A 70 -2.68 -2.08 13.12
C LYS A 70 -1.90 -3.07 13.95
N TYR A 71 -1.15 -2.58 14.91
CA TYR A 71 -0.50 -3.42 15.91
C TYR A 71 -0.59 -2.78 17.28
N THR A 72 -0.61 -3.63 18.30
CA THR A 72 -0.66 -3.19 19.68
C THR A 72 0.73 -3.28 20.28
N ASN A 73 1.22 -2.19 20.85
CA ASN A 73 2.52 -2.16 21.51
C ASN A 73 2.35 -2.59 22.97
N HIS A 74 2.53 -3.88 23.24
CA HIS A 74 2.36 -4.50 24.56
C HIS A 74 3.34 -4.02 25.65
N GLY A 75 4.24 -3.07 25.34
CA GLY A 75 5.16 -2.46 26.31
C GLY A 75 4.93 -0.96 26.56
N LYS A 76 4.03 -0.32 25.79
CA LYS A 76 3.77 1.13 25.89
C LYS A 76 2.30 1.34 26.25
N THR A 77 2.07 1.88 27.44
CA THR A 77 0.73 2.12 27.99
C THR A 77 0.53 3.61 28.18
N THR A 78 -0.57 4.15 27.67
CA THR A 78 -0.99 5.54 27.91
C THR A 78 -2.35 5.51 28.60
N ASN A 79 -2.46 6.16 29.75
CA ASN A 79 -3.70 6.18 30.57
C ASN A 79 -4.26 4.77 30.87
N GLY A 80 -3.38 3.80 31.12
CA GLY A 80 -3.77 2.41 31.44
C GLY A 80 -4.25 1.58 30.24
N LYS A 81 -4.17 2.11 29.01
CA LYS A 81 -4.50 1.37 27.78
C LYS A 81 -3.25 1.13 26.94
N GLU A 82 -3.17 -0.05 26.32
CA GLU A 82 -2.10 -0.38 25.38
C GLU A 82 -2.17 0.54 24.16
N VAL A 83 -1.03 1.06 23.74
CA VAL A 83 -0.95 1.94 22.58
C VAL A 83 -1.11 1.10 21.31
N THR A 84 -2.22 1.31 20.60
CA THR A 84 -2.45 0.74 19.27
C THR A 84 -1.93 1.73 18.23
N VAL A 85 -1.01 1.29 17.37
CA VAL A 85 -0.53 2.06 16.23
C VAL A 85 -1.29 1.61 15.00
N ARG A 86 -1.90 2.55 14.29
CA ARG A 86 -2.60 2.30 13.02
C ARG A 86 -1.85 2.94 11.86
N LEU A 87 -2.05 2.36 10.68
CA LEU A 87 -1.57 2.94 9.43
C LEU A 87 -2.13 4.34 9.19
N PHE A 88 -3.42 4.57 9.47
CA PHE A 88 -4.10 5.83 9.24
C PHE A 88 -4.96 6.19 10.45
N GLU A 89 -4.93 7.46 10.84
CA GLU A 89 -5.68 8.04 11.94
C GLU A 89 -6.48 9.25 11.43
N PHE A 90 -7.69 9.40 11.94
CA PHE A 90 -8.54 10.52 11.54
C PHE A 90 -8.08 11.85 12.13
N ASP A 91 -7.53 11.83 13.35
CA ASP A 91 -7.12 13.02 14.09
C ASP A 91 -5.87 12.69 14.92
N VAL A 92 -4.81 13.47 14.73
CA VAL A 92 -3.56 13.37 15.48
C VAL A 92 -3.10 14.78 15.82
N ASP A 93 -3.09 15.12 17.11
CA ASP A 93 -2.59 16.41 17.63
C ASP A 93 -3.17 17.66 16.90
N GLY A 94 -4.42 17.57 16.41
CA GLY A 94 -5.11 18.65 15.70
C GLY A 94 -4.99 18.60 14.18
N ASP A 95 -4.14 17.73 13.63
CA ASP A 95 -4.10 17.44 12.19
C ASP A 95 -5.11 16.34 11.84
N HIS A 96 -5.84 16.56 10.76
CA HIS A 96 -6.86 15.63 10.28
C HIS A 96 -6.35 14.75 9.14
N LYS A 97 -6.81 13.49 9.12
CA LYS A 97 -6.52 12.48 8.08
C LYS A 97 -5.01 12.25 7.92
N CYS A 98 -4.42 11.72 8.97
CA CYS A 98 -2.98 11.51 9.04
C CYS A 98 -2.61 10.06 8.78
N ILE A 99 -1.54 9.85 8.01
CA ILE A 99 -1.00 8.52 7.74
C ILE A 99 0.33 8.36 8.47
N ASN A 100 0.53 7.22 9.14
CA ASN A 100 1.82 6.86 9.71
C ASN A 100 2.78 6.53 8.55
N PHE A 101 3.61 7.49 8.17
CA PHE A 101 4.34 7.45 6.91
C PHE A 101 5.42 6.35 6.88
N PRO A 102 6.25 6.16 7.93
CA PRO A 102 7.19 5.04 7.98
C PRO A 102 6.49 3.68 7.97
N PHE A 103 5.38 3.52 8.69
CA PHE A 103 4.64 2.26 8.69
C PHE A 103 4.02 2.00 7.31
N MET A 104 3.50 3.04 6.67
CA MET A 104 2.99 2.96 5.30
C MET A 104 4.06 2.59 4.28
N ALA A 105 5.27 3.12 4.40
CA ALA A 105 6.38 2.74 3.53
C ALA A 105 6.72 1.25 3.65
N SER A 106 6.70 0.68 4.86
CA SER A 106 6.89 -0.75 5.07
C SER A 106 5.78 -1.59 4.43
N VAL A 107 4.51 -1.21 4.64
CA VAL A 107 3.36 -1.90 4.01
C VAL A 107 3.43 -1.80 2.48
N LEU A 108 3.81 -0.64 1.94
CA LEU A 108 3.97 -0.44 0.50
C LEU A 108 5.09 -1.32 -0.07
N ALA A 109 6.21 -1.47 0.64
CA ALA A 109 7.29 -2.37 0.24
C ALA A 109 6.81 -3.82 0.15
N ASP A 110 6.06 -4.29 1.15
CA ASP A 110 5.49 -5.65 1.14
C ASP A 110 4.55 -5.86 -0.05
N LEU A 111 3.66 -4.89 -0.33
CA LEU A 111 2.74 -4.95 -1.47
C LEU A 111 3.48 -4.97 -2.82
N ARG A 112 4.58 -4.20 -2.96
CA ARG A 112 5.42 -4.21 -4.16
C ARG A 112 6.11 -5.55 -4.37
N VAL A 113 6.61 -6.16 -3.28
CA VAL A 113 7.24 -7.48 -3.32
C VAL A 113 6.21 -8.54 -3.71
N GLU A 114 5.01 -8.49 -3.15
CA GLU A 114 3.91 -9.40 -3.47
C GLU A 114 3.49 -9.29 -4.95
N ASP A 115 3.26 -8.08 -5.46
CA ASP A 115 2.93 -7.84 -6.87
C ASP A 115 4.03 -8.35 -7.81
N SER A 116 5.29 -8.03 -7.50
CA SER A 116 6.43 -8.49 -8.29
C SER A 116 6.52 -10.02 -8.32
N ARG A 117 6.39 -10.68 -7.16
CA ARG A 117 6.44 -12.14 -7.06
C ARG A 117 5.31 -12.79 -7.85
N PHE A 118 4.09 -12.26 -7.74
CA PHE A 118 2.94 -12.76 -8.49
C PHE A 118 3.19 -12.67 -10.00
N ARG A 119 3.72 -11.54 -10.48
CA ARG A 119 4.06 -11.35 -11.89
C ARG A 119 5.12 -12.34 -12.37
N TRP A 120 6.19 -12.56 -11.58
CA TRP A 120 7.21 -13.56 -11.90
C TRP A 120 6.64 -14.96 -11.99
N THR A 121 5.78 -15.36 -11.05
CA THR A 121 5.10 -16.65 -11.09
C THR A 121 4.21 -16.78 -12.32
N LEU A 122 3.43 -15.74 -12.66
CA LEU A 122 2.58 -15.75 -13.85
C LEU A 122 3.40 -15.93 -15.13
N TYR A 123 4.52 -15.21 -15.26
CA TYR A 123 5.42 -15.37 -16.40
C TYR A 123 6.00 -16.78 -16.47
N ALA A 124 6.49 -17.32 -15.35
CA ALA A 124 7.01 -18.68 -15.30
C ALA A 124 5.95 -19.71 -15.73
N SER A 125 4.71 -19.57 -15.25
CA SER A 125 3.59 -20.43 -15.63
C SER A 125 3.26 -20.35 -17.12
N ILE A 126 3.20 -19.13 -17.68
CA ILE A 126 2.96 -18.93 -19.12
C ILE A 126 4.09 -19.58 -19.94
N THR A 127 5.36 -19.41 -19.54
CA THR A 127 6.47 -20.05 -20.25
C THR A 127 6.43 -21.57 -20.19
N ALA A 128 6.10 -22.14 -19.03
CA ALA A 128 5.95 -23.59 -18.87
C ALA A 128 4.81 -24.14 -19.74
N LEU A 129 3.68 -23.42 -19.81
CA LEU A 129 2.55 -23.77 -20.66
C LEU A 129 2.96 -23.78 -22.14
N VAL A 130 3.67 -22.75 -22.61
CA VAL A 130 4.15 -22.65 -24.00
C VAL A 130 5.09 -23.81 -24.34
N ILE A 131 6.06 -24.13 -23.47
CA ILE A 131 6.99 -25.26 -23.65
C ILE A 131 6.21 -26.59 -23.71
N SER A 132 5.22 -26.76 -22.84
CA SER A 132 4.37 -27.95 -22.83
C SER A 132 3.59 -28.11 -24.14
N CYS A 133 2.97 -27.04 -24.65
CA CYS A 133 2.27 -27.06 -25.94
C CYS A 133 3.21 -27.38 -27.12
N ILE A 134 4.42 -26.79 -27.14
CA ILE A 134 5.41 -27.07 -28.18
C ILE A 134 5.85 -28.54 -28.14
N SER A 135 6.14 -29.07 -26.95
CA SER A 135 6.53 -30.48 -26.77
C SER A 135 5.44 -31.44 -27.26
N LEU A 136 4.17 -31.15 -26.92
CA LEU A 136 3.03 -31.93 -27.39
C LEU A 136 2.87 -31.86 -28.91
N ALA A 137 3.08 -30.70 -29.52
CA ALA A 137 3.00 -30.53 -30.97
C ALA A 137 4.10 -31.30 -31.71
N ILE A 138 5.35 -31.26 -31.22
CA ILE A 138 6.47 -32.03 -31.78
C ILE A 138 6.18 -33.53 -31.67
N THR A 139 5.78 -33.99 -30.48
CA THR A 139 5.45 -35.41 -30.24
C THR A 139 4.30 -35.88 -31.14
N GLY A 140 3.25 -35.06 -31.30
CA GLY A 140 2.14 -35.36 -32.17
C GLY A 140 2.54 -35.41 -33.65
N TYR A 141 3.44 -34.53 -34.08
CA TYR A 141 3.98 -34.52 -35.45
C TYR A 141 4.81 -35.78 -35.75
N GLU A 142 5.67 -36.21 -34.81
CA GLU A 142 6.44 -37.46 -34.94
C GLU A 142 5.56 -38.72 -35.00
N LEU A 143 4.37 -38.72 -34.40
CA LEU A 143 3.44 -39.86 -34.46
C LEU A 143 2.68 -39.96 -35.81
N VAL A 144 2.61 -38.87 -36.58
CA VAL A 144 1.80 -38.78 -37.81
C VAL A 144 2.62 -39.06 -39.08
N ILE A 145 3.94 -38.90 -39.03
CA ILE A 145 4.89 -39.15 -40.14
C ILE A 145 5.57 -40.51 -39.95
#